data_AF-A0A0C1NZA4-F1
#
_entry.id   AF-A0A0C1NZA4-F1
#
_cell.length_a   1.000
_cell.length_b   1.000
_cell.length_c   1.000
_cell.angle_alpha   90.00
_cell.angle_beta   90.00
_cell.angle_gamma   90.00
#
_symmetry.space_group_name_H-M   'P 1'
#
loop_
_entity.id
_entity.type
_entity.pdbx_description
1 polymer ?
#
loop_
_entity_poly.entity_id
_entity_poly.type
_entity_poly.pdbx_seq_one_letter_code
_entity_poly.pdbx_strand_id
1 'polypeptide(L)' 'MPEKSFIIRLSATAFIFIYFVTDRGNVGEFVAKLNIIRNGKYIEIARYDSGLHEPHLDIIGPDGDKSALSITAFWRTIRP' A
#
# COMPACT_ATOMS: atom_id res chain seq x y z
N MET A 1 3.26 21.76 2.89
CA MET A 1 3.28 20.91 1.68
C MET A 1 1.85 20.52 1.39
N PRO A 2 1.24 20.93 0.27
CA PRO A 2 -0.11 20.49 -0.05
C PRO A 2 -0.07 19.01 -0.42
N GLU A 3 -0.67 18.19 0.44
CA GLU A 3 -0.86 16.76 0.21
C GLU A 3 -2.07 16.58 -0.71
N LYS A 4 -1.88 16.01 -1.89
CA LYS A 4 -3.00 15.54 -2.72
C LYS A 4 -3.19 14.06 -2.46
N SER A 5 -4.39 13.67 -2.04
CA SER A 5 -4.75 12.27 -1.84
C SER A 5 -5.91 11.87 -2.74
N PHE A 6 -5.88 10.62 -3.18
CA PHE A 6 -6.90 10.03 -4.04
C PHE A 6 -7.29 8.65 -3.52
N ILE A 7 -8.57 8.32 -3.68
CA ILE A 7 -9.09 6.99 -3.40
C ILE A 7 -9.65 6.44 -4.71
N ILE A 8 -9.05 5.35 -5.19
CA ILE A 8 -9.53 4.60 -6.34
C ILE A 8 -10.26 3.38 -5.79
N ARG A 9 -11.59 3.38 -5.85
CA ARG A 9 -12.39 2.22 -5.42
C ARG A 9 -12.31 1.12 -6.47
N LEU A 10 -11.92 -0.08 -6.06
CA LEU A 10 -11.89 -1.27 -6.91
C LEU A 10 -13.17 -2.10 -6.73
N SER A 11 -13.73 -2.09 -5.51
CA SER A 11 -15.00 -2.73 -5.17
C SER A 11 -15.62 -2.08 -3.92
N ALA A 12 -16.70 -2.67 -3.39
CA ALA A 12 -17.29 -2.26 -2.11
C ALA A 12 -16.32 -2.45 -0.92
N THR A 13 -15.37 -3.38 -1.04
CA THR A 13 -14.47 -3.80 0.05
C THR A 13 -12.99 -3.62 -0.30
N ALA A 14 -12.63 -3.12 -1.48
CA ALA A 14 -11.24 -2.92 -1.88
C ALA A 14 -11.03 -1.55 -2.54
N PHE A 15 -9.92 -0.90 -2.21
CA PHE A 15 -9.56 0.41 -2.77
C PHE A 15 -8.05 0.64 -2.72
N ILE A 16 -7.58 1.51 -3.62
CA ILE A 16 -6.21 2.03 -3.60
C ILE A 16 -6.26 3.44 -3.03
N PHE A 17 -5.47 3.67 -1.98
CA PHE A 17 -5.20 5.01 -1.47
C PHE A 17 -3.86 5.48 -2.03
N ILE A 18 -3.83 6.64 -2.67
CA ILE A 18 -2.62 7.25 -3.20
C ILE A 18 -2.44 8.60 -2.53
N TYR A 19 -1.26 8.85 -1.97
CA TYR A 19 -0.87 10.19 -1.53
C TYR A 19 0.37 10.67 -2.27
N PHE A 20 0.35 11.94 -2.65
CA PHE A 20 1.45 12.62 -3.33
C PHE A 20 2.12 13.63 -2.41
N VAL A 21 3.44 13.54 -2.31
CA VAL A 21 4.28 14.57 -1.70
C VAL A 21 4.63 15.56 -2.80
N THR A 22 4.16 16.79 -2.65
CA THR A 22 4.36 17.84 -3.66
C THR A 22 5.27 18.95 -3.16
N ASP A 23 6.15 19.42 -4.04
CA ASP A 23 6.91 20.64 -3.87
C ASP A 23 6.65 21.60 -5.04
N ARG A 24 6.23 22.83 -4.72
CA ARG A 24 5.87 23.86 -5.71
C ARG A 24 4.92 23.39 -6.82
N GLY A 25 4.00 22.48 -6.50
CA GLY A 25 3.01 21.94 -7.43
C GLY A 25 3.49 20.76 -8.27
N ASN A 26 4.76 20.36 -8.15
CA ASN A 26 5.30 19.16 -8.79
C ASN A 26 5.19 17.97 -7.83
N VAL A 27 4.89 16.80 -8.37
CA VAL A 27 4.94 15.54 -7.61
C VAL A 27 6.39 15.08 -7.55
N GLY A 28 6.96 15.04 -6.35
CA GLY A 28 8.29 14.48 -6.13
C GLY A 28 8.22 13.00 -5.78
N GLU A 29 7.39 12.66 -4.80
CA GLU A 29 7.21 11.30 -4.30
C GLU A 29 5.72 10.95 -4.18
N PHE A 30 5.42 9.67 -4.20
CA PHE A 30 4.09 9.16 -3.94
C PHE A 30 4.15 7.81 -3.23
N VAL A 31 3.07 7.51 -2.52
CA VAL A 31 2.86 6.19 -1.95
C VAL A 31 1.49 5.69 -2.35
N ALA A 32 1.47 4.46 -2.85
CA ALA A 32 0.25 3.75 -3.20
C ALA A 32 0.04 2.60 -2.22
N LYS A 33 -1.16 2.53 -1.64
CA LYS A 33 -1.57 1.53 -0.66
C LYS A 33 -2.78 0.79 -1.19
N LEU A 34 -2.67 -0.51 -1.39
CA LEU A 34 -3.82 -1.36 -1.64
C LEU A 34 -4.45 -1.75 -0.31
N ASN A 35 -5.73 -1.44 -0.14
CA ASN A 35 -6.46 -1.63 1.09
C ASN A 35 -7.71 -2.48 0.86
N ILE A 36 -8.06 -3.28 1.86
CA ILE A 36 -9.34 -3.98 1.94
C ILE A 36 -10.10 -3.57 3.20
N ILE A 37 -11.42 -3.73 3.17
CA ILE A 37 -12.31 -3.60 4.31
C ILE A 37 -12.69 -4.99 4.75
N ARG A 38 -12.34 -5.37 5.98
CA ARG A 38 -12.68 -6.66 6.59
C ARG A 38 -13.17 -6.43 8.00
N ASN A 39 -14.34 -6.97 8.34
CA ASN A 39 -14.97 -6.80 9.65
C ASN A 39 -15.07 -5.32 10.09
N GLY A 40 -15.38 -4.41 9.15
CA GLY A 40 -15.45 -2.97 9.40
C GLY A 40 -14.10 -2.27 9.61
N LYS A 41 -12.98 -2.99 9.52
CA LYS A 41 -11.62 -2.43 9.65
C LYS A 41 -10.96 -2.29 8.28
N TYR A 42 -10.19 -1.22 8.12
CA TYR A 42 -9.30 -1.03 6.98
C TYR A 42 -8.00 -1.79 7.20
N ILE A 43 -7.62 -2.60 6.23
CA ILE A 43 -6.39 -3.38 6.25
C ILE A 43 -5.59 -3.05 4.98
N GLU A 44 -4.42 -2.43 5.14
CA GLU A 44 -3.42 -2.29 4.07
C GLU A 44 -2.81 -3.67 3.78
N ILE A 45 -2.79 -4.06 2.51
CA ILE A 45 -2.37 -5.39 2.04
C ILE A 45 -1.08 -5.32 1.21
N ALA A 46 -0.83 -4.17 0.59
CA ALA A 46 0.40 -3.90 -0.13
C ALA A 46 0.66 -2.40 -0.14
N ARG A 47 1.93 -2.03 -0.11
CA ARG A 47 2.39 -0.65 -0.20
C ARG A 47 3.52 -0.56 -1.19
N TYR A 48 3.48 0.47 -2.03
CA TYR A 48 4.62 0.92 -2.80
C TYR A 48 4.96 2.35 -2.38
N ASP A 49 6.23 2.57 -2.04
CA ASP A 49 6.74 3.89 -1.67
C ASP A 49 7.80 4.34 -2.67
N SER A 50 7.51 5.41 -3.42
CA SER A 50 8.43 5.89 -4.44
C SER A 50 9.64 6.61 -3.86
N GLY A 51 9.64 7.04 -2.59
CA GLY A 51 10.82 7.64 -1.95
C GLY A 51 11.86 6.59 -1.56
N LEU A 52 11.40 5.39 -1.20
CA LEU A 52 12.25 4.26 -0.83
C LEU A 52 12.51 3.28 -1.99
N HIS A 53 11.77 3.42 -3.11
CA HIS A 53 11.80 2.52 -4.27
C HIS A 53 11.54 1.04 -3.92
N GLU A 54 10.89 0.78 -2.79
CA GLU A 54 10.65 -0.58 -2.30
C GLU A 54 9.15 -0.90 -2.22
N PRO A 55 8.71 -1.97 -2.92
CA PRO A 55 7.40 -2.55 -2.68
C PRO A 55 7.43 -3.45 -1.44
N HIS A 56 6.47 -3.22 -0.54
CA HIS A 56 6.23 -4.02 0.66
C HIS A 56 4.89 -4.74 0.53
N LEU A 57 4.89 -6.04 0.82
CA LEU A 57 3.68 -6.83 0.92
C LEU A 57 3.38 -7.06 2.40
N ASP A 58 2.20 -6.65 2.83
CA ASP A 58 1.70 -7.02 4.16
C ASP A 58 1.01 -8.38 4.02
N ILE A 59 1.52 -9.40 4.69
CA ILE A 59 0.79 -10.65 4.84
C ILE A 59 -0.27 -10.45 5.92
N ILE A 60 -1.51 -10.68 5.53
CA ILE A 60 -2.67 -10.52 6.41
C ILE A 60 -3.09 -11.89 6.92
N GLY A 61 -2.99 -12.07 8.23
CA GLY A 61 -3.47 -13.25 8.91
C GLY A 61 -5.00 -13.37 8.90
N PRO A 62 -5.55 -14.52 9.32
CA PRO A 62 -6.99 -14.76 9.38
C PRO A 62 -7.75 -13.70 10.18
N ASP A 63 -7.12 -13.11 11.20
CA ASP A 63 -7.74 -12.14 12.12
C ASP A 63 -7.43 -10.68 11.78
N GLY A 64 -6.71 -10.43 10.68
CA GLY A 64 -6.28 -9.08 10.28
C GLY A 64 -4.94 -8.64 10.86
N ASP A 65 -4.25 -9.53 11.58
CA ASP A 65 -2.88 -9.32 12.03
C ASP A 65 -1.95 -9.20 10.83
N LYS A 66 -1.01 -8.26 10.91
CA LYS A 66 -0.09 -7.95 9.83
C LYS A 66 1.32 -8.41 10.14
N SER A 67 1.96 -9.04 9.17
CA SER A 67 3.40 -9.24 9.14
C SER A 67 3.96 -8.69 7.83
N ALA A 68 5.02 -7.88 7.93
CA ALA A 68 5.62 -7.23 6.78
C ALA A 68 6.65 -8.16 6.12
N LEU A 69 6.56 -8.34 4.80
CA LEU A 69 7.60 -8.94 3.99
C LEU A 69 7.97 -8.00 2.84
N SER A 70 9.27 -7.83 2.59
CA SER A 70 9.69 -7.18 1.35
C SER A 70 9.31 -8.07 0.16
N ILE A 71 8.88 -7.48 -0.95
CA ILE A 71 8.51 -8.27 -2.14
C ILE A 71 9.72 -9.09 -2.64
N THR A 72 10.94 -8.56 -2.48
CA THR A 72 12.18 -9.29 -2.76
C THR A 72 12.34 -10.53 -1.89
N ALA A 73 12.01 -10.45 -0.60
CA ALA A 73 12.02 -11.60 0.31
C ALA A 73 10.91 -12.59 -0.03
N PHE A 74 9.69 -12.11 -0.33
CA PHE A 74 8.57 -12.94 -0.76
C PHE A 74 8.94 -13.79 -1.99
N TRP A 75 9.46 -13.16 -3.06
CA TRP A 75 9.90 -13.89 -4.26
C TRP A 75 11.06 -14.86 -4.04
N ARG A 76 11.82 -14.74 -2.94
CA ARG A 76 12.81 -15.76 -2.55
C ARG A 76 12.18 -16.93 -1.82
N THR A 77 11.10 -16.71 -1.07
CA THR A 77 10.40 -17.75 -0.29
C THR A 77 9.51 -18.65 -1.14
N ILE A 78 8.96 -18.14 -2.25
CA ILE A 78 8.04 -18.89 -3.15
C ILE A 78 8.70 -19.41 -4.44
N ARG A 79 10.02 -19.24 -4.63
CA ARG A 79 10.73 -19.93 -5.72
C ARG A 79 11.11 -21.36 -5.24
N PRO A 80 10.87 -22.41 -6.05
CA PRO A 80 11.32 -23.77 -5.75
C PRO A 80 12.84 -23.87 -5.60
#